data_AF-A0A2E0R310-F1
#
_entry.id   AF-A0A2E0R310-F1
#
_cell.length_a   1.000
_cell.length_b   1.000
_cell.length_c   1.000
_cell.angle_alpha   90.00
_cell.angle_beta   90.00
_cell.angle_gamma   90.00
#
_symmetry.space_group_name_H-M   'P 1'
#
loop_
_entity.id
_entity.type
_entity.pdbx_description
1 polymer ?
#
loop_
_entity_poly.entity_id
_entity_poly.type
_entity_poly.pdbx_seq_one_letter_code
_entity_poly.pdbx_strand_id
1 'polypeptide(L)'
;MSPTPTAPEIIEFRAATGLGVNDAKEFLQTRDKGLIRKILEAASLANQKAGNSRNEPNTTENSSKLDHLIDPIEHDPVRGPIVEAVRKEEEARIRAENDDQWKLGYCHLIWRRMKERLANEHGIEWHSPAELNPGSVFD
;
A
#
# COMPACT_ATOMS: atom_id res chain seq x y z
N MET A 1 -2.56 -25.48 10.18
CA MET A 1 -1.24 -24.85 9.96
C MET A 1 -1.14 -24.51 8.48
N SER A 2 -0.95 -23.25 8.12
CA SER A 2 -0.58 -22.89 6.75
C SER A 2 0.76 -23.53 6.40
N PRO A 3 0.99 -23.96 5.13
CA PRO A 3 2.27 -24.51 4.73
C PRO A 3 3.39 -23.49 4.96
N THR A 4 4.58 -23.97 5.31
CA THR A 4 5.77 -23.13 5.44
C THR A 4 6.09 -22.47 4.10
N PRO A 5 6.28 -21.15 4.04
CA PRO A 5 6.68 -20.45 2.82
C PRO A 5 8.01 -20.99 2.30
N THR A 6 8.11 -21.12 0.99
CA THR A 6 9.31 -21.54 0.29
C THR A 6 10.35 -20.41 0.25
N ALA A 7 11.62 -20.74 0.04
CA ALA A 7 12.67 -19.73 -0.08
C ALA A 7 12.42 -18.72 -1.21
N PRO A 8 11.95 -19.11 -2.42
CA PRO A 8 11.59 -18.15 -3.46
C PRO A 8 10.49 -17.17 -3.05
N GLU A 9 9.41 -17.64 -2.40
CA GLU A 9 8.32 -16.78 -1.93
C GLU A 9 8.81 -15.75 -0.91
N ILE A 10 9.70 -16.17 0.02
CA ILE A 10 10.31 -15.27 1.00
C ILE A 10 11.17 -14.23 0.30
N ILE A 11 12.01 -14.62 -0.67
CA ILE A 11 12.88 -13.70 -1.41
C ILE A 11 12.06 -12.66 -2.18
N GLU A 12 11.02 -13.10 -2.90
CA GLU A 12 10.14 -12.23 -3.67
C GLU A 12 9.42 -11.23 -2.76
N PHE A 13 8.80 -11.71 -1.68
CA PHE A 13 8.07 -10.86 -0.74
C PHE A 13 8.97 -9.83 -0.04
N ARG A 14 10.20 -10.21 0.29
CA ARG A 14 11.20 -9.28 0.85
C ARG A 14 11.59 -8.20 -0.15
N ALA A 15 11.78 -8.57 -1.42
CA ALA A 15 12.09 -7.60 -2.47
C ALA A 15 10.95 -6.58 -2.63
N ALA A 16 9.69 -7.02 -2.46
CA ALA A 16 8.52 -6.15 -2.51
C ALA A 16 8.39 -5.21 -1.29
N THR A 17 8.72 -5.69 -0.07
CA THR A 17 8.35 -5.00 1.18
C THR A 17 9.52 -4.41 1.98
N GLY A 18 10.76 -4.79 1.66
CA GLY A 18 11.95 -4.43 2.44
C GLY A 18 12.11 -5.18 3.77
N LEU A 19 11.24 -6.14 4.09
CA LEU A 19 11.28 -6.87 5.36
C LEU A 19 12.52 -7.78 5.51
N GLY A 20 12.88 -8.03 6.78
CA GLY A 20 13.83 -9.07 7.16
C GLY A 20 13.32 -10.48 6.82
N VAL A 21 14.22 -11.47 6.77
CA VAL A 21 13.85 -12.86 6.42
C VAL A 21 12.81 -13.45 7.37
N ASN A 22 13.00 -13.23 8.68
CA ASN A 22 12.10 -13.77 9.69
C ASN A 22 10.73 -13.07 9.64
N ASP A 23 10.70 -11.75 9.55
CA ASP A 23 9.46 -10.97 9.47
C ASP A 23 8.66 -11.30 8.20
N ALA A 24 9.34 -11.43 7.06
CA ALA A 24 8.71 -11.86 5.82
C ALA A 24 8.13 -13.27 5.93
N LYS A 25 8.86 -14.21 6.53
CA LYS A 25 8.39 -15.58 6.75
C LYS A 25 7.16 -15.60 7.67
N GLU A 26 7.19 -14.87 8.78
CA GLU A 26 6.07 -14.76 9.69
C GLU A 26 4.84 -14.13 9.02
N PHE A 27 5.04 -13.06 8.24
CA PHE A 27 3.98 -12.40 7.50
C PHE A 27 3.30 -13.35 6.51
N LEU A 28 4.09 -14.07 5.71
CA LEU A 28 3.60 -15.06 4.75
C LEU A 28 2.86 -16.23 5.40
N GLN A 29 3.17 -16.56 6.67
CA GLN A 29 2.52 -17.63 7.42
C GLN A 29 1.21 -17.21 8.09
N THR A 30 1.13 -15.96 8.54
CA THR A 30 0.08 -15.49 9.46
C THR A 30 -0.97 -14.60 8.80
N ARG A 31 -0.63 -13.94 7.69
CA ARG A 31 -1.51 -12.97 7.04
C ARG A 31 -2.37 -13.62 5.96
N ASP A 32 -3.45 -12.91 5.62
CA ASP A 32 -4.36 -13.32 4.56
C ASP A 32 -3.64 -13.41 3.20
N LYS A 33 -3.97 -14.45 2.43
CA LYS A 33 -3.34 -14.71 1.13
C LYS A 33 -3.74 -13.69 0.06
N GLY A 34 -4.93 -13.09 0.19
CA GLY A 34 -5.38 -11.99 -0.67
C GLY A 34 -4.51 -10.77 -0.50
N LEU A 35 -4.21 -10.37 0.75
CA LEU A 35 -3.29 -9.27 1.05
C LEU A 35 -1.88 -9.54 0.51
N ILE A 36 -1.34 -10.75 0.70
CA ILE A 36 -0.02 -11.12 0.17
C ILE A 36 0.01 -10.96 -1.36
N ARG A 37 -1.01 -11.48 -2.05
CA ARG A 37 -1.13 -11.34 -3.51
C ARG A 37 -1.19 -9.86 -3.92
N LYS A 38 -1.94 -9.05 -3.19
CA LYS A 38 -2.09 -7.61 -3.45
C LYS A 38 -0.75 -6.87 -3.34
N ILE A 39 0.05 -7.16 -2.33
CA ILE A 39 1.39 -6.59 -2.14
C ILE A 39 2.30 -6.94 -3.33
N LEU A 40 2.31 -8.20 -3.74
CA LEU A 40 3.14 -8.64 -4.88
C LEU A 40 2.67 -8.03 -6.21
N GLU A 41 1.36 -7.88 -6.40
CA GLU A 41 0.78 -7.19 -7.55
C GLU A 41 1.21 -5.71 -7.58
N ALA A 42 1.10 -5.00 -6.46
CA ALA A 42 1.54 -3.62 -6.30
C ALA A 42 3.03 -3.45 -6.64
N ALA A 43 3.89 -4.33 -6.12
CA ALA A 43 5.32 -4.31 -6.37
C ALA A 43 5.66 -4.58 -7.85
N SER A 44 4.94 -5.50 -8.49
CA SER A 44 5.09 -5.77 -9.93
C SER A 44 4.76 -4.54 -10.77
N LEU A 45 3.66 -3.85 -10.47
CA LEU A 45 3.26 -2.62 -11.16
C LEU A 45 4.28 -1.48 -10.98
N ALA A 46 4.82 -1.32 -9.76
CA ALA A 46 5.86 -0.33 -9.49
C ALA A 46 7.13 -0.59 -10.34
N ASN A 47 7.56 -1.84 -10.42
CA ASN A 47 8.72 -2.25 -11.20
C ASN A 47 8.52 -2.04 -12.72
N GLN A 48 7.31 -2.30 -13.24
CA GLN A 48 6.98 -2.04 -14.65
C GLN A 48 7.08 -0.54 -15.00
N LYS A 49 6.59 0.34 -14.11
CA LYS A 49 6.72 1.80 -14.28
C LYS A 49 8.18 2.25 -14.30
N ALA A 50 9.01 1.74 -13.38
CA ALA A 50 10.43 2.05 -13.33
C ALA A 50 11.19 1.56 -14.59
N GLY A 51 10.85 0.37 -15.10
CA GLY A 51 11.42 -0.17 -16.34
C GLY A 51 11.10 0.67 -17.58
N ASN A 52 9.90 1.26 -17.64
CA ASN A 52 9.47 2.12 -18.74
C ASN A 52 10.09 3.53 -18.69
N SER A 53 10.64 3.94 -17.53
CA SER A 53 11.26 5.26 -17.33
C SER A 53 12.76 5.33 -17.65
N ARG A 54 13.36 4.24 -18.16
CA ARG A 54 14.83 4.10 -18.39
C ARG A 54 15.46 5.03 -19.45
N ASN A 55 14.72 6.00 -20.00
CA ASN A 55 15.25 6.97 -20.96
C ASN A 55 15.59 8.36 -20.36
N GLU A 56 15.54 8.54 -19.04
CA GLU A 56 16.02 9.78 -18.40
C GLU A 56 17.41 9.61 -17.73
N PRO A 57 18.32 10.58 -17.89
CA PRO A 57 19.68 10.48 -17.35
C PRO A 57 19.68 10.51 -15.82
N ASN A 58 20.37 9.51 -15.29
CA ASN A 58 20.52 9.16 -13.88
C ASN A 58 21.29 10.24 -13.10
N THR A 59 20.61 11.03 -12.26
CA THR A 59 21.25 11.76 -11.16
C THR A 59 21.38 10.83 -9.96
N THR A 60 22.59 10.30 -9.80
CA THR A 60 23.09 9.64 -8.60
C THR A 60 22.92 10.56 -7.39
N GLU A 61 22.06 10.19 -6.43
CA GLU A 61 22.22 10.39 -4.96
C GLU A 61 20.94 9.93 -4.20
N ASN A 62 21.13 9.16 -3.11
CA ASN A 62 20.14 8.60 -2.16
C ASN A 62 19.38 7.30 -2.51
N SER A 63 20.10 6.18 -2.37
CA SER A 63 19.62 4.79 -2.39
C SER A 63 18.88 4.34 -1.10
N SER A 64 17.89 5.06 -0.58
CA SER A 64 17.23 4.63 0.69
C SER A 64 15.71 4.85 0.82
N LYS A 65 15.00 5.14 -0.27
CA LYS A 65 13.53 5.13 -0.24
C LYS A 65 13.02 4.16 -1.29
N LEU A 66 12.62 2.97 -0.85
CA LEU A 66 11.62 2.22 -1.61
C LEU A 66 10.39 3.12 -1.65
N ASP A 67 9.94 3.50 -2.85
CA ASP A 67 8.65 4.16 -2.99
C ASP A 67 7.59 3.23 -2.39
N HIS A 68 6.71 3.79 -1.55
CA HIS A 68 5.67 3.01 -0.91
C HIS A 68 4.76 2.38 -1.97
N LEU A 69 4.45 1.09 -1.80
CA LEU A 69 3.48 0.39 -2.60
C LEU A 69 2.10 1.07 -2.49
N ILE A 70 1.46 1.24 -3.63
CA ILE A 70 0.11 1.79 -3.80
C ILE A 70 -0.81 0.64 -4.18
N ASP A 71 -2.05 0.62 -3.68
CA ASP A 71 -3.01 -0.41 -4.08
C ASP A 71 -3.25 -0.32 -5.59
N PRO A 72 -3.06 -1.41 -6.36
CA PRO A 72 -3.33 -1.47 -7.80
C PRO A 72 -4.66 -0.84 -8.22
N ILE A 73 -5.70 -0.94 -7.37
CA ILE A 73 -7.02 -0.38 -7.66
C ILE A 73 -7.03 1.16 -7.78
N GLU A 74 -6.05 1.85 -7.18
CA GLU A 74 -5.89 3.30 -7.34
C GLU A 74 -5.44 3.69 -8.76
N HIS A 75 -4.91 2.73 -9.52
CA HIS A 75 -4.56 2.91 -10.93
C HIS A 75 -5.62 2.33 -11.90
N ASP A 76 -6.69 1.74 -11.37
CA ASP A 76 -7.80 1.28 -12.21
C ASP A 76 -8.52 2.51 -12.83
N PRO A 77 -8.75 2.54 -14.15
CA PRO A 77 -9.32 3.71 -14.82
C PRO A 77 -10.77 4.01 -14.42
N VAL A 78 -11.49 3.03 -13.87
CA VAL A 78 -12.90 3.17 -13.46
C VAL A 78 -13.00 3.37 -11.95
N ARG A 79 -12.28 2.57 -11.18
CA ARG A 79 -12.35 2.53 -9.71
C ARG A 79 -11.38 3.52 -9.05
N GLY A 80 -10.23 3.80 -9.66
CA GLY A 80 -9.25 4.76 -9.15
C GLY A 80 -9.85 6.15 -8.89
N PRO A 81 -10.65 6.73 -9.82
CA PRO A 81 -11.36 7.97 -9.57
C PRO A 81 -12.33 7.94 -8.38
N ILE A 82 -12.93 6.78 -8.10
CA ILE A 82 -13.83 6.59 -6.94
C ILE A 82 -13.00 6.61 -5.65
N VAL A 83 -11.88 5.88 -5.62
CA VAL A 83 -10.96 5.87 -4.47
C VAL A 83 -10.46 7.28 -4.15
N GLU A 84 -10.07 8.02 -5.18
CA GLU A 84 -9.60 9.40 -5.04
C GLU A 84 -10.70 10.36 -4.57
N ALA A 85 -11.93 10.21 -5.05
CA ALA A 85 -13.06 11.01 -4.58
C ALA A 85 -13.34 10.75 -3.09
N VAL A 86 -13.42 9.48 -2.68
CA VAL A 86 -13.62 9.10 -1.28
C VAL A 86 -12.48 9.62 -0.41
N ARG A 87 -11.22 9.53 -0.86
CA ARG A 87 -10.06 10.11 -0.15
C ARG A 87 -10.29 11.59 0.16
N LYS A 88 -10.56 12.40 -0.86
CA LYS A 88 -10.75 13.84 -0.73
C LYS A 88 -11.89 14.20 0.21
N GLU A 89 -13.00 13.47 0.14
CA GLU A 89 -14.15 13.69 0.98
C GLU A 89 -13.87 13.34 2.45
N GLU A 90 -13.17 12.23 2.73
CA GLU A 90 -12.79 11.86 4.09
C GLU A 90 -11.77 12.82 4.69
N GLU A 91 -10.79 13.27 3.91
CA GLU A 91 -9.84 14.32 4.30
C GLU A 91 -10.57 15.62 4.65
N ALA A 92 -11.50 16.06 3.80
CA ALA A 92 -12.31 17.26 4.06
C ALA A 92 -13.20 17.10 5.29
N ARG A 93 -13.80 15.92 5.50
CA ARG A 93 -14.66 15.65 6.66
C ARG A 93 -13.86 15.68 7.96
N ILE A 94 -12.72 15.00 8.01
CA ILE A 94 -11.85 15.00 9.20
C ILE A 94 -11.32 16.40 9.48
N ARG A 95 -10.93 17.12 8.43
CA ARG A 95 -10.50 18.52 8.54
C ARG A 95 -11.59 19.40 9.18
N ALA A 96 -12.84 19.29 8.72
CA ALA A 96 -13.98 20.01 9.29
C ALA A 96 -14.31 19.57 10.73
N GLU A 97 -14.25 18.27 11.04
CA GLU A 97 -14.48 17.72 12.39
C GLU A 97 -13.45 18.21 13.42
N ASN A 98 -12.27 18.65 12.97
CA ASN A 98 -11.14 19.02 13.82
C ASN A 98 -10.74 20.50 13.73
N ASP A 99 -11.64 21.36 13.22
CA ASP A 99 -11.40 22.81 13.11
C ASP A 99 -10.06 23.14 12.42
N ASP A 100 -9.81 22.46 11.29
CA ASP A 100 -8.57 22.56 10.50
C ASP A 100 -7.27 22.14 11.21
N GLN A 101 -7.34 21.56 12.41
CA GLN A 101 -6.16 21.09 13.13
C GLN A 101 -5.81 19.65 12.77
N TRP A 102 -4.71 19.49 12.03
CA TRP A 102 -4.09 18.18 11.80
C TRP A 102 -3.29 17.72 13.01
N LYS A 103 -3.44 16.45 13.40
CA LYS A 103 -2.63 15.81 14.43
C LYS A 103 -1.98 14.56 13.86
N LEU A 104 -0.90 14.14 14.51
CA LEU A 104 -0.23 12.86 14.27
C LEU A 104 -1.27 11.72 14.35
N GLY A 105 -1.23 10.82 13.37
CA GLY A 105 -2.07 9.63 13.27
C GLY A 105 -3.34 9.82 12.44
N TYR A 106 -3.59 11.01 11.89
CA TYR A 106 -4.79 11.26 11.10
C TYR A 106 -4.81 10.48 9.77
N CYS A 107 -3.65 10.13 9.22
CA CYS A 107 -3.58 9.28 8.04
C CYS A 107 -4.27 7.92 8.29
N HIS A 108 -4.05 7.30 9.45
CA HIS A 108 -4.69 6.04 9.82
C HIS A 108 -6.21 6.19 9.99
N LEU A 109 -6.66 7.31 10.53
CA LEU A 109 -8.09 7.60 10.66
C LEU A 109 -8.75 7.76 9.28
N ILE A 110 -8.10 8.51 8.37
CA ILE A 110 -8.56 8.67 6.98
C ILE A 110 -8.64 7.30 6.32
N TRP A 111 -7.57 6.50 6.35
CA TRP A 111 -7.53 5.22 5.66
C TRP A 111 -8.56 4.23 6.19
N ARG A 112 -8.78 4.20 7.51
CA ARG A 112 -9.84 3.37 8.09
C ARG A 112 -11.21 3.75 7.54
N ARG A 113 -11.55 5.04 7.54
CA ARG A 113 -12.84 5.54 7.05
C ARG A 113 -12.99 5.34 5.54
N MET A 114 -11.93 5.61 4.77
CA MET A 114 -11.90 5.32 3.33
C MET A 114 -12.21 3.85 3.07
N LYS A 115 -11.54 2.94 3.78
CA LYS A 115 -11.72 1.49 3.60
C LYS A 115 -13.14 1.03 3.90
N GLU A 116 -13.71 1.49 5.02
CA GLU A 116 -15.10 1.22 5.37
C GLU A 116 -16.06 1.72 4.29
N ARG A 117 -15.84 2.94 3.80
CA ARG A 117 -16.73 3.60 2.86
C ARG A 117 -16.64 3.00 1.45
N LEU A 118 -15.44 2.72 0.97
CA LEU A 118 -15.19 2.03 -0.30
C LEU A 118 -15.83 0.63 -0.32
N ALA A 119 -15.71 -0.12 0.78
CA ALA A 119 -16.31 -1.44 0.89
C ALA A 119 -17.85 -1.36 0.88
N ASN A 120 -18.43 -0.49 1.72
CA ASN A 120 -19.88 -0.44 1.93
C ASN A 120 -20.65 0.24 0.80
N GLU A 121 -20.12 1.33 0.25
CA GLU A 121 -20.84 2.17 -0.73
C GLU A 121 -20.52 1.77 -2.18
N HIS A 122 -19.32 1.24 -2.42
CA HIS A 122 -18.84 0.98 -3.78
C HIS A 122 -18.48 -0.49 -4.05
N GLY A 123 -18.50 -1.36 -3.03
CA GLY A 123 -18.06 -2.75 -3.17
C GLY A 123 -16.58 -2.86 -3.55
N ILE A 124 -15.78 -1.85 -3.19
CA ILE A 124 -14.36 -1.76 -3.49
C ILE A 124 -13.56 -2.25 -2.29
N GLU A 125 -12.83 -3.36 -2.48
CA GLU A 125 -11.80 -3.79 -1.53
C GLU A 125 -10.51 -3.00 -1.80
N TRP A 126 -10.18 -2.10 -0.89
CA TRP A 126 -8.98 -1.25 -0.93
C TRP A 126 -8.10 -1.52 0.30
N HIS A 127 -6.79 -1.56 0.08
CA HIS A 127 -5.79 -1.72 1.13
C HIS A 127 -4.99 -0.42 1.32
N SER A 128 -4.82 -0.05 2.58
CA SER A 128 -4.10 1.15 2.95
C SER A 128 -2.59 1.05 2.72
N PRO A 129 -1.88 2.19 2.64
CA PRO A 129 -0.41 2.20 2.59
C PRO A 129 0.23 1.39 3.73
N ALA A 130 -0.30 1.47 4.95
CA ALA A 130 0.20 0.69 6.09
C ALA A 130 0.02 -0.83 5.93
N GLU A 131 -1.03 -1.28 5.25
CA GLU A 131 -1.24 -2.71 4.98
C GLU A 131 -0.33 -3.22 3.88
N LEU A 132 -0.08 -2.42 2.84
CA LEU A 132 0.77 -2.80 1.71
C LEU A 132 2.26 -2.68 2.00
N ASN A 133 2.63 -1.86 2.98
CA ASN A 133 4.02 -1.57 3.33
C ASN A 133 4.29 -1.95 4.79
N PRO A 134 4.29 -3.26 5.13
CA PRO A 134 4.40 -3.73 6.51
C PRO A 134 5.72 -3.39 7.22
N GLY A 135 6.75 -3.00 6.46
CA GLY A 135 8.02 -2.50 7.00
C GLY A 135 8.06 -0.99 7.26
N SER A 136 7.01 -0.25 6.88
CA SER A 136 6.97 1.20 6.98
C SER A 136 6.15 1.67 8.17
N VAL A 137 6.61 2.77 8.78
CA VAL A 137 5.87 3.50 9.82
C VAL A 137 5.23 4.72 9.17
N PHE A 138 3.95 4.92 9.45
CA PHE A 138 3.16 6.05 8.96
C PHE A 138 2.60 6.82 10.14
N ASP A 139 2.49 8.14 10.01
CA ASP A 139 1.91 9.05 11.00
C ASP A 139 1.20 10.22 10.31
#